data_AF-A0A953W4I8-F1
#
_entry.id   AF-A0A953W4I8-F1
#
_cell.length_a   1.000
_cell.length_b   1.000
_cell.length_c   1.000
_cell.angle_alpha   90.00
_cell.angle_beta   90.00
_cell.angle_gamma   90.00
#
_symmetry.space_group_name_H-M   'P 1'
#
loop_
_entity.id
_entity.type
_entity.pdbx_description
1 polymer ?
#
loop_
_entity_poly.entity_id
_entity_poly.type
_entity_poly.pdbx_seq_one_letter_code
_entity_poly.pdbx_strand_id
1 'polypeptide(L)'
;GRGRGGVARLGGLSISVPLGVRRRAAEIAKAEAAAAVAAAEHDTARANSRREWLARSAALRRSHEVWLALAAAEAHQRRAADLTRHAFELGELSLAESLIVRRVALQARVAEREAALAAWHALAIDAAYRATVGGEISAP
;
A
#
# COMPACT_ATOMS: atom_id res chain seq x y z
N GLY A 1 -51.72 -59.01 47.65
CA GLY A 1 -50.35 -58.50 47.73
C GLY A 1 -49.82 -58.18 46.34
N ARG A 2 -48.94 -57.16 46.25
CA ARG A 2 -48.13 -56.71 45.08
C ARG A 2 -48.93 -56.15 43.89
N GLY A 3 -48.61 -55.00 43.30
CA GLY A 3 -47.55 -54.01 43.49
C GLY A 3 -47.67 -52.97 42.37
N ARG A 4 -47.52 -51.69 42.71
CA ARG A 4 -47.51 -50.55 41.79
C ARG A 4 -46.26 -50.55 40.91
N GLY A 5 -46.42 -50.01 39.71
CA GLY A 5 -45.50 -49.00 39.17
C GLY A 5 -44.32 -49.51 38.35
N GLY A 6 -44.19 -48.97 37.15
CA GLY A 6 -42.99 -49.12 36.33
C GLY A 6 -43.18 -48.45 34.98
N VAL A 7 -43.12 -47.11 34.95
CA VAL A 7 -43.07 -46.31 33.73
C VAL A 7 -41.86 -46.75 32.90
N ALA A 8 -42.12 -47.31 31.72
CA ALA A 8 -41.08 -47.64 30.75
C ALA A 8 -40.51 -46.34 30.17
N ARG A 9 -39.24 -46.03 30.48
CA ARG A 9 -38.45 -45.07 29.71
C ARG A 9 -37.56 -45.86 28.74
N LEU A 10 -38.03 -46.04 27.51
CA LEU A 10 -37.16 -46.42 26.40
C LEU A 10 -36.43 -45.17 25.91
N GLY A 11 -35.19 -44.96 26.38
CA GLY A 11 -34.23 -44.10 25.71
C GLY A 11 -33.40 -44.93 24.76
N GLY A 12 -33.69 -44.89 23.46
CA GLY A 12 -32.92 -45.58 22.43
C GLY A 12 -31.80 -44.69 21.90
N LEU A 13 -30.53 -45.09 22.10
CA LEU A 13 -29.39 -44.51 21.39
C LEU A 13 -29.23 -45.21 20.04
N SER A 14 -29.43 -44.49 18.95
CA SER A 14 -29.17 -45.00 17.60
C SER A 14 -27.81 -44.52 17.11
N ILE A 15 -26.89 -45.46 16.86
CA ILE A 15 -25.62 -45.20 16.21
C ILE A 15 -25.73 -45.72 14.78
N SER A 16 -25.63 -44.83 13.79
CA SER A 16 -25.57 -45.23 12.39
C SER A 16 -24.13 -45.13 11.89
N VAL A 17 -23.61 -46.24 11.33
CA VAL A 17 -22.28 -46.30 10.72
C VAL A 17 -22.46 -46.48 9.22
N PRO A 18 -22.17 -45.47 8.39
CA PRO A 18 -22.40 -45.56 6.95
C PRO A 18 -21.39 -46.50 6.28
N LEU A 19 -21.83 -47.58 5.62
CA LEU A 19 -20.93 -48.61 5.05
C LEU A 19 -20.25 -48.22 3.73
N GLY A 20 -20.56 -47.05 3.16
CA GLY A 20 -20.00 -46.57 1.88
C GLY A 20 -18.64 -45.88 2.00
N VAL A 21 -17.53 -46.63 1.96
CA VAL A 21 -16.16 -46.09 2.09
C VAL A 21 -15.73 -45.25 0.89
N ARG A 22 -16.08 -45.66 -0.34
CA ARG A 22 -15.66 -44.97 -1.58
C ARG A 22 -16.21 -43.54 -1.71
N ARG A 23 -17.49 -43.34 -1.36
CA ARG A 23 -18.12 -42.01 -1.39
C ARG A 23 -17.48 -41.08 -0.36
N ARG A 24 -17.18 -41.59 0.85
CA ARG A 24 -16.49 -40.81 1.88
C ARG A 24 -15.07 -40.43 1.46
N ALA A 25 -14.32 -41.34 0.86
CA ALA A 25 -12.98 -41.04 0.33
C ALA A 25 -13.01 -39.94 -0.74
N ALA A 26 -13.99 -39.96 -1.65
CA ALA A 26 -14.15 -38.94 -2.68
C ALA A 26 -14.51 -37.55 -2.09
N GLU A 27 -15.40 -37.49 -1.10
CA GLU A 27 -15.74 -36.24 -0.42
C GLU A 27 -14.55 -35.67 0.38
N ILE A 28 -13.77 -36.54 1.04
CA ILE A 28 -12.54 -36.12 1.74
C ILE A 28 -11.53 -35.56 0.73
N ALA A 29 -11.26 -36.27 -0.38
CA ALA A 29 -10.35 -35.78 -1.40
C ALA A 29 -10.80 -34.44 -2.02
N LYS A 30 -12.11 -34.24 -2.19
CA LYS A 30 -12.68 -32.96 -2.65
C LYS A 30 -12.49 -31.85 -1.62
N ALA A 31 -12.70 -32.13 -0.34
CA ALA A 31 -12.50 -31.17 0.74
C ALA A 31 -11.01 -30.79 0.89
N GLU A 32 -10.11 -31.77 0.78
CA GLU A 32 -8.66 -31.56 0.79
C GLU A 32 -8.21 -30.70 -0.39
N ALA A 33 -8.73 -30.98 -1.60
CA ALA A 33 -8.44 -30.17 -2.78
C ALA A 33 -8.94 -28.72 -2.61
N ALA A 34 -10.15 -28.52 -2.07
CA ALA A 34 -10.68 -27.19 -1.81
C ALA A 34 -9.85 -26.44 -0.75
N ALA A 35 -9.42 -27.13 0.31
CA ALA A 35 -8.56 -26.56 1.33
C ALA A 35 -7.18 -26.16 0.77
N ALA A 36 -6.61 -26.97 -0.13
CA ALA A 36 -5.35 -26.65 -0.80
C ALA A 36 -5.46 -25.42 -1.71
N VAL A 37 -6.57 -25.28 -2.45
CA VAL A 37 -6.85 -24.08 -3.25
C VAL A 37 -6.97 -22.85 -2.35
N ALA A 38 -7.77 -22.92 -1.28
CA ALA A 38 -7.95 -21.81 -0.35
C ALA A 38 -6.61 -21.38 0.31
N ALA A 39 -5.75 -22.34 0.66
CA ALA A 39 -4.42 -22.06 1.18
C ALA A 39 -3.54 -21.34 0.14
N ALA A 40 -3.54 -21.81 -1.11
CA ALA A 40 -2.79 -21.19 -2.20
C ALA A 40 -3.29 -19.76 -2.52
N GLU A 41 -4.61 -19.55 -2.49
CA GLU A 41 -5.22 -18.22 -2.67
C GLU A 41 -4.82 -17.28 -1.54
N HIS A 42 -4.88 -17.74 -0.29
CA HIS A 42 -4.46 -16.96 0.88
C HIS A 42 -2.97 -16.58 0.80
N ASP A 43 -2.09 -17.53 0.44
CA ASP A 43 -0.66 -17.25 0.30
C ASP A 43 -0.37 -16.27 -0.85
N THR A 44 -1.12 -16.39 -1.96
CA THR A 44 -1.04 -15.45 -3.08
C THR A 44 -1.50 -14.06 -2.67
N ALA A 45 -2.62 -13.94 -1.95
CA ALA A 45 -3.12 -12.67 -1.43
C ALA A 45 -2.10 -12.03 -0.48
N ARG A 46 -1.52 -12.81 0.44
CA ARG A 46 -0.47 -12.34 1.35
C ARG A 46 0.78 -11.85 0.61
N ALA A 47 1.22 -12.58 -0.41
CA ALA A 47 2.35 -12.19 -1.23
C ALA A 47 2.07 -10.91 -2.03
N ASN A 48 0.87 -10.76 -2.57
CA ASN A 48 0.42 -9.55 -3.28
C ASN A 48 0.42 -8.34 -2.35
N SER A 49 -0.22 -8.45 -1.18
CA SER A 49 -0.26 -7.36 -0.19
C SER A 49 1.14 -6.92 0.24
N ARG A 50 2.06 -7.88 0.44
CA ARG A 50 3.47 -7.56 0.76
C ARG A 50 4.17 -6.83 -0.38
N ARG A 51 3.98 -7.28 -1.63
CA ARG A 51 4.56 -6.63 -2.82
C ARG A 51 4.04 -5.21 -3.00
N GLU A 52 2.74 -5.01 -2.85
CA GLU A 52 2.12 -3.69 -2.92
C GLU A 52 2.67 -2.75 -1.84
N TRP A 53 2.78 -3.23 -0.60
CA TRP A 53 3.35 -2.44 0.49
C TRP A 53 4.81 -2.03 0.21
N LEU A 54 5.64 -2.95 -0.28
CA LEU A 54 7.03 -2.66 -0.67
C LEU A 54 7.08 -1.64 -1.82
N ALA A 55 6.22 -1.79 -2.83
CA ALA A 55 6.15 -0.86 -3.95
C ALA A 55 5.74 0.55 -3.51
N ARG A 56 4.72 0.67 -2.64
CA ARG A 56 4.24 1.94 -2.08
C ARG A 56 5.32 2.62 -1.23
N SER A 57 5.95 1.88 -0.31
CA SER A 57 7.02 2.44 0.54
C SER A 57 8.24 2.88 -0.27
N ALA A 58 8.58 2.16 -1.34
CA ALA A 58 9.63 2.58 -2.27
C ALA A 58 9.24 3.82 -3.08
N ALA A 59 7.98 3.91 -3.56
CA ALA A 59 7.48 5.08 -4.27
C ALA A 59 7.47 6.33 -3.40
N LEU A 60 7.07 6.20 -2.13
CA LEU A 60 7.09 7.29 -1.16
C LEU A 60 8.50 7.86 -0.97
N ARG A 61 9.48 7.00 -0.68
CA ARG A 61 10.89 7.41 -0.52
C ARG A 61 11.43 8.08 -1.77
N ARG A 62 11.21 7.48 -2.95
CA ARG A 62 11.64 8.07 -4.23
C ARG A 62 11.01 9.44 -4.47
N SER A 63 9.73 9.62 -4.20
CA SER A 63 9.06 10.93 -4.41
C SER A 63 9.70 12.03 -3.54
N HIS A 64 10.04 11.70 -2.30
CA HIS A 64 10.70 12.60 -1.38
C HIS A 64 12.15 12.90 -1.81
N GLU A 65 12.92 11.89 -2.22
CA GLU A 65 14.28 12.06 -2.74
C GLU A 65 14.31 12.95 -4.00
N VAL A 66 13.37 12.73 -4.93
CA VAL A 66 13.23 13.56 -6.15
C VAL A 66 12.90 15.00 -5.79
N TRP A 67 11.98 15.23 -4.85
CA TRP A 67 11.67 16.57 -4.38
C TRP A 67 12.91 17.27 -3.78
N LEU A 68 13.66 16.60 -2.89
CA LEU A 68 14.87 17.18 -2.30
C LEU A 68 15.93 17.52 -3.36
N ALA A 69 16.12 16.65 -4.35
CA ALA A 69 17.06 16.91 -5.45
C ALA A 69 16.65 18.15 -6.27
N LEU A 70 15.35 18.29 -6.57
CA LEU A 70 14.84 19.44 -7.30
C LEU A 70 14.82 20.72 -6.46
N ALA A 71 14.62 20.63 -5.15
CA ALA A 71 14.75 21.76 -4.24
C ALA A 71 16.19 22.28 -4.18
N ALA A 72 17.18 21.38 -4.15
CA ALA A 72 18.58 21.77 -4.26
C ALA A 72 18.87 22.44 -5.62
N ALA A 73 18.36 21.86 -6.71
CA ALA A 73 18.51 22.42 -8.05
C ALA A 73 17.89 23.82 -8.17
N GLU A 74 16.67 24.04 -7.67
CA GLU A 74 16.03 25.36 -7.61
C GLU A 74 16.90 26.37 -6.88
N ALA A 75 17.44 26.01 -5.71
CA ALA A 75 18.27 26.90 -4.93
C ALA A 75 19.57 27.27 -5.67
N HIS A 76 20.18 26.32 -6.40
CA HIS A 76 21.34 26.59 -7.24
C HIS A 76 20.99 27.51 -8.41
N GLN A 77 19.90 27.26 -9.12
CA GLN A 77 19.49 28.08 -10.26
C GLN A 77 19.07 29.49 -9.85
N ARG A 78 18.43 29.64 -8.69
CA ARG A 78 18.08 30.95 -8.14
C ARG A 78 19.32 31.79 -7.86
N ARG A 79 20.32 31.21 -7.18
CA ARG A 79 21.61 31.88 -6.94
C ARG A 79 22.31 32.26 -8.25
N ALA A 80 22.30 31.37 -9.24
CA ALA A 80 22.87 31.66 -10.55
C ALA A 80 22.15 32.86 -11.20
N ALA A 81 20.82 32.89 -11.18
CA ALA A 81 20.04 33.99 -11.74
C ALA A 81 20.31 35.33 -11.03
N ASP A 82 20.47 35.33 -9.70
CA ASP A 82 20.81 36.54 -8.95
C ASP A 82 22.20 37.06 -9.32
N LEU A 83 23.21 36.19 -9.43
CA LEU A 83 24.56 36.56 -9.85
C LEU A 83 24.60 37.08 -11.30
N THR A 84 23.91 36.41 -12.22
CA THR A 84 23.84 36.85 -13.63
C THR A 84 23.11 38.19 -13.77
N ARG A 85 22.10 38.46 -12.93
CA ARG A 85 21.46 39.79 -12.86
C ARG A 85 22.46 40.85 -12.44
N HIS A 86 23.24 40.60 -11.39
CA HIS A 86 24.25 41.55 -10.93
C HIS A 86 25.35 41.79 -11.96
N ALA A 87 25.83 40.75 -12.66
CA ALA A 87 26.79 40.90 -13.75
C ALA A 87 26.23 41.74 -14.92
N PHE A 88 24.95 41.60 -15.24
CA PHE A 88 24.27 42.48 -16.20
C PHE A 88 24.22 43.94 -15.71
N GLU A 89 23.88 44.18 -14.44
CA GLU A 89 23.86 45.52 -13.84
C GLU A 89 25.24 46.20 -13.86
N LEU A 90 26.32 45.42 -13.81
CA LEU A 90 27.71 45.87 -13.94
C LEU A 90 28.17 46.02 -15.40
N GLY A 91 27.35 45.61 -16.37
CA GLY A 91 27.69 45.65 -17.80
C GLY A 91 28.62 44.53 -18.27
N GLU A 92 28.84 43.49 -17.45
CA GLU A 92 29.71 42.35 -17.76
C GLU A 92 29.00 41.29 -18.62
N LEU A 93 27.67 41.27 -18.61
CA LEU A 93 26.84 40.36 -19.38
C LEU A 93 25.71 41.10 -20.11
N SER A 94 25.17 40.45 -21.14
CA SER A 94 24.01 40.98 -21.85
C SER A 94 22.70 40.76 -21.09
N LEU A 95 21.70 41.60 -21.38
CA LEU A 95 20.34 41.40 -20.87
C LEU A 95 19.76 40.03 -21.29
N ALA A 96 20.08 39.58 -22.51
CA ALA A 96 19.59 38.30 -23.03
C ALA A 96 20.07 37.11 -22.18
N GLU A 97 21.35 37.10 -21.79
CA GLU A 97 21.92 36.04 -20.95
C GLU A 97 21.27 36.03 -19.56
N SER A 98 21.08 37.19 -18.93
CA SER A 98 20.41 37.26 -17.62
C SER A 98 18.96 36.77 -17.67
N LEU A 99 18.23 37.05 -18.75
CA LEU A 99 16.86 36.55 -18.95
C LEU A 99 16.81 35.04 -19.21
N ILE A 100 17.79 34.46 -19.91
CA ILE A 100 17.88 33.01 -20.12
C ILE A 100 18.08 32.30 -18.79
N VAL A 101 19.05 32.72 -17.97
CA VAL A 101 19.31 32.12 -16.66
C VAL A 101 18.11 32.28 -15.73
N ARG A 102 17.45 33.45 -15.75
CA ARG A 102 16.22 33.67 -14.99
C ARG A 102 15.08 32.73 -15.42
N ARG A 103 14.92 32.47 -16.71
CA ARG A 103 13.92 31.49 -17.20
C ARG A 103 14.23 30.09 -16.66
N VAL A 104 15.48 29.66 -16.70
CA VAL A 104 15.90 28.35 -16.17
C VAL A 104 15.61 28.24 -14.67
N ALA A 105 15.88 29.30 -13.89
CA ALA A 105 15.54 29.33 -12.47
C ALA A 105 14.03 29.21 -12.20
N LEU A 106 13.19 29.87 -13.01
CA LEU A 106 11.74 29.74 -12.90
C LEU A 106 11.25 28.34 -13.28
N GLN A 107 11.83 27.72 -14.31
CA GLN A 107 11.52 26.34 -14.69
C GLN A 107 11.91 25.35 -13.59
N ALA A 108 13.09 25.53 -12.97
CA ALA A 108 13.52 24.73 -11.82
C ALA A 108 12.56 24.87 -10.63
N ARG A 109 12.04 26.07 -10.37
CA ARG A 109 11.03 26.31 -9.33
C ARG A 109 9.69 25.62 -9.63
N VAL A 110 9.25 25.60 -10.88
CA VAL A 110 8.03 24.86 -11.25
C VAL A 110 8.24 23.35 -11.03
N ALA A 111 9.38 22.81 -11.50
CA ALA A 111 9.71 21.39 -11.32
C ALA A 111 9.81 20.99 -9.84
N GLU A 112 10.42 21.83 -9.01
CA GLU A 112 10.46 21.62 -7.55
C GLU A 112 9.07 21.54 -6.94
N ARG A 113 8.18 22.46 -7.31
CA ARG A 113 6.80 22.49 -6.78
C ARG A 113 5.97 21.29 -7.21
N GLU A 114 6.11 20.88 -8.47
CA GLU A 114 5.44 19.68 -8.97
C GLU A 114 5.91 18.42 -8.21
N ALA A 115 7.22 18.31 -7.97
CA ALA A 115 7.77 17.21 -7.18
C ALA A 115 7.34 17.27 -5.70
N ALA A 116 7.28 18.47 -5.12
CA ALA A 116 6.75 18.68 -3.78
C ALA A 116 5.32 18.14 -3.70
N LEU A 117 4.43 18.59 -4.59
CA LEU A 117 3.03 18.14 -4.64
C LEU A 117 2.92 16.62 -4.80
N ALA A 118 3.75 16.01 -5.63
CA ALA A 118 3.80 14.56 -5.79
C ALA A 118 4.21 13.85 -4.48
N ALA A 119 5.20 14.38 -3.76
CA ALA A 119 5.63 13.84 -2.45
C ALA A 119 4.53 13.99 -1.38
N TRP A 120 3.87 15.15 -1.31
CA TRP A 120 2.73 15.39 -0.41
C TRP A 120 1.57 14.45 -0.69
N HIS A 121 1.24 14.24 -1.97
CA HIS A 121 0.18 13.33 -2.36
C HIS A 121 0.51 11.88 -1.98
N ALA A 122 1.76 11.44 -2.19
CA ALA A 122 2.21 10.11 -1.76
C ALA A 122 2.11 9.93 -0.24
N LEU A 123 2.49 10.95 0.55
CA LEU A 123 2.35 10.95 2.01
C LEU A 123 0.88 10.88 2.45
N ALA A 124 -0.01 11.62 1.79
CA ALA A 124 -1.43 11.64 2.12
C ALA A 124 -2.09 10.27 1.86
N ILE A 125 -1.76 9.62 0.74
CA ILE A 125 -2.25 8.26 0.44
C ILE A 125 -1.77 7.26 1.50
N ASP A 126 -0.49 7.32 1.88
CA ASP A 126 0.07 6.43 2.90
C ASP A 126 -0.58 6.64 4.28
N ALA A 127 -0.83 7.90 4.66
CA ALA A 127 -1.54 8.24 5.89
C ALA A 127 -3.00 7.73 5.88
N ALA A 128 -3.71 7.92 4.78
CA ALA A 128 -5.08 7.42 4.61
C ALA A 128 -5.13 5.88 4.69
N TYR A 129 -4.20 5.19 4.03
CA TYR A 129 -4.07 3.74 4.11
C TYR A 129 -3.83 3.28 5.55
N ARG A 130 -2.91 3.91 6.28
CA ARG A 130 -2.65 3.60 7.69
C ARG A 130 -3.88 3.85 8.59
N ALA A 131 -4.66 4.89 8.33
CA ALA A 131 -5.89 5.16 9.07
C ALA A 131 -6.95 4.07 8.83
N THR A 132 -7.11 3.59 7.58
CA THR A 132 -8.06 2.50 7.26
C THR A 132 -7.66 1.17 7.91
N VAL A 133 -6.39 0.78 7.79
CA VAL A 133 -5.90 -0.50 8.35
C VAL A 133 -5.78 -0.45 9.88
N GLY A 134 -5.43 0.71 10.44
CA GLY A 134 -5.35 0.91 11.89
C GLY A 134 -6.72 1.01 12.58
N GLY A 135 -7.75 1.48 11.86
CA GLY A 135 -9.13 1.58 12.37
C GLY A 135 -9.83 0.24 12.52
N GLU A 136 -9.49 -0.76 11.71
CA GLU A 136 -10.11 -2.10 11.77
C GLU A 136 -9.64 -2.94 12.98
N ILE A 137 -8.56 -2.54 13.67
CA ILE A 137 -8.05 -3.25 14.87
C ILE A 137 -8.75 -2.76 16.16
N SER A 138 -9.65 -1.77 16.06
CA SER A 138 -10.39 -1.20 17.20
C SER A 138 -11.89 -1.25 16.98
N ALA A 139 -12.43 -2.44 16.72
CA ALA A 139 -13.85 -2.73 16.93
C ALA A 139 -13.96 -3.71 18.13
N PRO A 140 -14.73 -3.36 19.19
CA PRO A 140 -14.88 -4.17 20.39
C PRO A 140 -15.65 -5.48 20.17
#